data_AF-A0A3C0JJX1-F1
#
_entry.id   AF-A0A3C0JJX1-F1
#
_cell.length_a   1.000
_cell.length_b   1.000
_cell.length_c   1.000
_cell.angle_alpha   90.00
_cell.angle_beta   90.00
_cell.angle_gamma   90.00
#
_symmetry.space_group_name_H-M   'P 1'
#
loop_
_entity.id
_entity.type
_entity.pdbx_description
1 polymer ?
#
loop_
_entity_poly.entity_id
_entity_poly.type
_entity_poly.pdbx_seq_one_letter_code
_entity_poly.pdbx_strand_id
1 'polypeptide(L)'
;VSMAGVNIGRVKAIDFDPESFEAVVTMNIEAQYNQLPLDTNASILTAGLLGEQFIGLEPGGEEDVLVNGSEIELTQSALVLEQIIGQFLFNSASKE
;
A
#
# COMPACT_ATOMS: atom_id res chain seq x y z
N VAL A 1 -3.10 -0.97 9.02
CA VAL A 1 -2.67 -1.88 7.93
C VAL A 1 -3.76 -2.93 7.83
N SER A 2 -4.37 -3.08 6.66
CA SER A 2 -5.53 -3.95 6.49
C SER A 2 -5.35 -4.92 5.32
N MET A 3 -6.07 -6.03 5.39
CA MET A 3 -6.14 -7.03 4.34
C MET A 3 -7.59 -7.48 4.23
N ALA A 4 -8.14 -7.52 3.01
CA ALA A 4 -9.54 -7.87 2.76
C ALA A 4 -10.56 -7.09 3.64
N GLY A 5 -10.24 -5.84 3.99
CA GLY A 5 -11.07 -4.99 4.87
C GLY A 5 -10.92 -5.26 6.37
N VAL A 6 -10.09 -6.22 6.77
CA VAL A 6 -9.79 -6.55 8.17
C VAL A 6 -8.51 -5.85 8.61
N ASN A 7 -8.50 -5.23 9.79
CA ASN A 7 -7.29 -4.67 10.37
C ASN A 7 -6.39 -5.80 10.89
N ILE A 8 -5.15 -5.87 10.40
CA ILE A 8 -4.19 -6.93 10.73
C ILE A 8 -2.89 -6.40 11.35
N GLY A 9 -2.76 -5.08 11.48
CA GLY A 9 -1.53 -4.46 11.96
C GLY A 9 -1.53 -2.94 11.85
N ARG A 10 -0.38 -2.34 12.16
CA ARG A 10 -0.22 -0.88 12.20
C ARG A 10 1.13 -0.43 11.66
N VAL A 11 1.18 0.79 11.14
CA VAL A 11 2.44 1.46 10.82
C VAL A 11 3.16 1.75 12.12
N LYS A 12 4.44 1.38 12.19
CA LYS A 12 5.32 1.60 13.34
C LYS A 12 6.16 2.86 13.15
N ALA A 13 6.73 3.03 11.96
CA ALA A 13 7.60 4.15 11.63
C ALA A 13 7.50 4.47 10.13
N ILE A 14 7.77 5.72 9.79
CA ILE A 14 7.92 6.21 8.42
C ILE A 14 9.22 6.99 8.42
N ASP A 15 10.15 6.54 7.60
CA ASP A 15 11.49 7.09 7.45
C ASP A 15 11.74 7.45 5.98
N PHE A 16 12.85 8.09 5.71
CA PHE A 16 13.28 8.48 4.37
C PHE A 16 14.70 7.97 4.15
N ASP A 17 14.89 7.17 3.12
CA ASP A 17 16.22 6.71 2.72
C ASP A 17 16.88 7.77 1.82
N PRO A 18 17.97 8.42 2.26
CA PRO A 18 18.63 9.48 1.51
C PRO A 18 19.43 8.97 0.30
N GLU A 19 19.68 7.65 0.18
CA GLU A 19 20.42 7.08 -0.95
C GLU A 19 19.49 6.78 -2.13
N SER A 20 18.37 6.10 -1.85
CA SER A 20 17.34 5.78 -2.85
C SER A 20 16.34 6.92 -3.10
N PHE A 21 16.26 7.88 -2.18
CA PHE A 21 15.21 8.93 -2.14
C PHE A 21 13.79 8.37 -1.98
N GLU A 22 13.66 7.20 -1.37
CA GLU A 22 12.38 6.53 -1.15
C GLU A 22 11.90 6.69 0.31
N ALA A 23 10.58 6.71 0.49
CA ALA A 23 9.98 6.64 1.80
C ALA A 23 9.94 5.18 2.26
N VAL A 24 10.49 4.90 3.44
CA VAL A 24 10.52 3.55 4.02
C VAL A 24 9.48 3.46 5.12
N VAL A 25 8.51 2.55 4.95
CA VAL A 25 7.44 2.35 5.94
C VAL A 25 7.65 1.04 6.68
N THR A 26 7.93 1.13 7.98
CA THR A 26 8.00 -0.04 8.85
C THR A 26 6.62 -0.35 9.41
N MET A 27 6.14 -1.58 9.21
CA MET A 27 4.86 -2.05 9.72
C MET A 27 5.05 -3.12 10.80
N ASN A 28 4.13 -3.16 11.77
CA ASN A 28 3.96 -4.30 12.67
C ASN A 28 2.67 -5.04 12.30
N ILE A 29 2.81 -6.29 11.89
CA ILE A 29 1.69 -7.21 11.64
C ILE A 29 1.46 -8.06 12.89
N GLU A 30 0.20 -8.29 13.26
CA GLU A 30 -0.12 -9.12 14.41
C GLU A 30 0.29 -10.59 14.17
N ALA A 31 0.84 -11.24 15.20
CA ALA A 31 1.47 -12.56 15.07
C ALA A 31 0.53 -13.68 14.58
N GLN A 32 -0.79 -13.50 14.69
CA GLN A 32 -1.77 -14.45 14.17
C GLN A 32 -1.87 -14.45 12.63
N TYR A 33 -1.37 -13.41 11.97
CA TYR A 33 -1.35 -13.27 10.50
C TYR A 33 0.06 -13.53 9.95
N ASN A 34 0.60 -14.72 10.23
CA ASN A 34 1.99 -15.11 9.91
C ASN A 34 2.14 -15.95 8.64
N GLN A 35 1.12 -15.98 7.77
CA GLN A 35 1.08 -16.76 6.53
C GLN A 35 0.94 -15.85 5.31
N LEU A 36 1.52 -14.65 5.35
CA LEU A 36 1.53 -13.74 4.22
C LEU A 36 2.53 -14.26 3.18
N PRO A 37 2.11 -14.55 1.93
CA PRO A 37 3.03 -14.94 0.86
C PRO A 37 4.13 -13.92 0.63
N LEU A 38 5.31 -14.37 0.21
CA LEU A 38 6.47 -13.51 -0.07
C LEU A 38 6.17 -12.47 -1.16
N ASP A 39 5.32 -12.80 -2.13
CA ASP A 39 4.84 -11.93 -3.20
C ASP A 39 3.61 -11.08 -2.82
N THR A 40 3.34 -10.88 -1.52
CA THR A 40 2.30 -9.94 -1.05
C THR A 40 2.58 -8.54 -1.58
N ASN A 41 1.55 -7.84 -2.08
CA ASN A 41 1.63 -6.45 -2.51
C ASN A 41 1.12 -5.49 -1.41
N ALA A 42 1.75 -4.32 -1.27
CA ALA A 42 1.32 -3.24 -0.40
C ALA A 42 0.92 -1.97 -1.17
N SER A 43 -0.32 -1.50 -0.96
CA SER A 43 -0.85 -0.30 -1.60
C SER A 43 -1.29 0.73 -0.58
N ILE A 44 -1.04 2.02 -0.84
CA ILE A 44 -1.63 3.10 -0.04
C ILE A 44 -3.02 3.42 -0.58
N LEU A 45 -4.03 3.21 0.26
CA LEU A 45 -5.44 3.38 -0.06
C LEU A 45 -6.08 4.44 0.83
N THR A 46 -7.17 5.03 0.35
CA THR A 46 -7.97 6.00 1.12
C THR A 46 -9.28 5.35 1.55
N ALA A 47 -9.66 5.51 2.82
CA ALA A 47 -10.94 5.03 3.31
C ALA A 47 -12.10 5.86 2.72
N GLY A 48 -12.76 5.32 1.70
CA GLY A 48 -13.78 6.07 0.95
C GLY A 48 -13.17 7.23 0.16
N LEU A 49 -13.92 8.32 0.00
CA LEU A 49 -13.48 9.48 -0.79
C LEU A 49 -12.58 10.44 -0.01
N LEU A 50 -12.79 10.58 1.30
CA LEU A 50 -12.20 11.64 2.13
C LEU A 50 -11.70 11.13 3.49
N GLY A 51 -11.64 9.81 3.69
CA GLY A 51 -11.18 9.24 4.95
C GLY A 51 -9.67 9.26 5.09
N GLU A 52 -9.20 8.63 6.16
CA GLU A 52 -7.77 8.45 6.40
C GLU A 52 -7.12 7.52 5.36
N GLN A 53 -5.81 7.68 5.18
CA GLN A 53 -5.01 6.78 4.38
C GLN A 53 -4.60 5.56 5.21
N PHE A 54 -4.56 4.40 4.56
CA PHE A 54 -4.12 3.16 5.16
C PHE A 54 -3.34 2.31 4.14
N ILE A 55 -2.51 1.40 4.65
CA ILE A 55 -1.85 0.40 3.82
C ILE A 55 -2.76 -0.80 3.70
N GLY A 56 -3.16 -1.12 2.47
CA GLY A 56 -3.82 -2.35 2.10
C GLY A 56 -2.79 -3.39 1.65
N LEU A 57 -2.90 -4.60 2.18
CA LEU A 57 -2.10 -5.75 1.75
C LEU A 57 -2.96 -6.69 0.92
N GLU A 58 -2.43 -7.14 -0.21
CA GLU A 58 -3.03 -8.14 -1.08
C GLU A 58 -2.07 -9.34 -1.19
N PRO A 59 -2.45 -10.53 -0.68
CA PRO A 59 -1.59 -11.70 -0.73
C PRO A 59 -1.45 -12.18 -2.17
N GLY A 60 -0.24 -12.57 -2.55
CA GLY A 60 0.01 -13.24 -3.81
C GLY A 60 -0.19 -14.75 -3.71
N GLY A 61 0.54 -15.49 -4.54
CA GLY A 61 0.37 -16.93 -4.71
C GLY A 61 1.59 -17.77 -4.31
N GLU A 62 2.65 -17.15 -3.79
CA GLU A 62 3.85 -17.90 -3.41
C GLU A 62 3.63 -18.80 -2.18
N GLU A 63 4.32 -19.94 -2.16
CA GLU A 63 4.30 -20.88 -1.03
C GLU A 63 5.15 -20.37 0.15
N ASP A 64 6.23 -19.64 -0.16
CA ASP A 64 7.10 -19.03 0.83
C ASP A 64 6.42 -17.82 1.46
N VAL A 65 6.69 -17.59 2.75
CA VAL A 65 6.01 -16.55 3.54
C VAL A 65 6.99 -15.47 4.01
N LEU A 66 6.47 -14.26 4.16
CA LEU A 66 7.19 -13.15 4.79
C LEU A 66 7.49 -13.50 6.25
N VAL A 67 8.72 -13.17 6.68
CA VAL A 67 9.18 -13.33 8.06
C VAL A 67 9.46 -11.96 8.68
N ASN A 68 9.73 -11.93 9.97
CA ASN A 68 10.08 -10.68 10.64
C ASN A 68 11.36 -10.08 10.03
N GLY A 69 11.26 -8.84 9.56
CA GLY A 69 12.34 -8.14 8.87
C GLY A 69 12.36 -8.34 7.35
N SER A 70 11.43 -9.12 6.79
CA SER A 70 11.22 -9.14 5.34
C SER A 70 10.77 -7.78 4.83
N GLU A 71 11.14 -7.52 3.58
CA GLU A 71 10.71 -6.35 2.82
C GLU A 71 9.63 -6.76 1.82
N ILE A 72 8.66 -5.87 1.61
CA ILE A 72 7.63 -6.06 0.59
C ILE A 72 8.12 -5.35 -0.67
N GLU A 73 8.50 -6.11 -1.70
CA GLU A 73 9.06 -5.56 -2.93
C GLU A 73 7.99 -4.93 -3.83
N LEU A 74 6.77 -5.50 -3.84
CA LEU A 74 5.68 -5.03 -4.66
C LEU A 74 4.88 -3.96 -3.91
N THR A 75 5.05 -2.69 -4.31
CA THR A 75 4.35 -1.56 -3.68
C THR A 75 3.63 -0.67 -4.70
N GLN A 76 2.55 -0.03 -4.27
CA GLN A 76 1.80 0.93 -5.06
C GLN A 76 1.54 2.21 -4.28
N SER A 77 1.86 3.34 -4.93
CA SER A 77 1.65 4.67 -4.38
C SER A 77 0.17 5.03 -4.27
N ALA A 78 -0.14 5.96 -3.36
CA ALA A 78 -1.48 6.54 -3.28
C ALA A 78 -1.82 7.27 -4.58
N LEU A 79 -3.07 7.14 -5.01
CA LEU A 79 -3.59 7.95 -6.10
C LEU A 79 -3.79 9.40 -5.63
N VAL A 80 -3.29 10.35 -6.41
CA VAL A 80 -3.51 11.77 -6.19
C VAL A 80 -4.81 12.17 -6.89
N LEU A 81 -5.84 12.52 -6.11
CA LEU A 81 -7.19 12.78 -6.62
C LEU A 81 -7.20 13.89 -7.68
N GLU A 82 -6.39 14.92 -7.49
CA GLU A 82 -6.25 16.06 -8.39
C GLU A 82 -5.75 15.62 -9.77
N GLN A 83 -4.83 14.65 -9.82
CA GLN A 83 -4.33 14.10 -11.09
C GLN A 83 -5.44 13.34 -11.82
N ILE A 84 -6.26 12.57 -11.09
CA ILE A 84 -7.39 11.84 -11.68
C ILE A 84 -8.44 12.80 -12.24
N ILE A 85 -8.79 13.84 -11.48
CA ILE A 85 -9.76 14.86 -11.93
C ILE A 85 -9.22 15.58 -13.16
N GLY A 86 -7.94 15.99 -13.15
CA GLY A 86 -7.29 16.62 -14.30
C GLY A 86 -7.33 15.74 -15.55
N GLN A 87 -6.97 14.46 -15.40
CA GLN A 87 -7.01 13.48 -16.49
C GLN A 87 -8.43 13.28 -17.04
N PHE A 88 -9.43 13.23 -16.16
CA PHE A 88 -10.83 13.10 -16.55
C PHE A 88 -11.30 14.30 -17.38
N LEU A 89 -11.07 15.53 -16.89
CA LEU A 89 -11.45 16.76 -17.59
C LEU A 89 -10.77 16.87 -18.97
N PHE A 90 -9.48 16.53 -19.04
CA PHE A 90 -8.74 16.51 -20.30
C PHE A 90 -9.32 15.51 -21.31
N ASN A 91 -9.62 14.29 -20.86
CA ASN A 91 -10.21 13.24 -21.71
C ASN A 91 -11.63 13.56 -22.16
N SER A 92 -12.39 14.32 -21.36
CA SER A 92 -13.71 14.83 -21.76
C SER A 92 -13.61 15.93 -22.81
N ALA A 93 -12.66 16.86 -22.66
CA ALA A 93 -12.46 17.98 -23.59
C ALA A 93 -11.88 17.55 -24.95
N SER A 94 -11.17 16.41 -25.01
CA SER A 94 -10.58 15.87 -26.24
C SER A 94 -11.51 14.90 -27.00
N LYS A 95 -12.73 14.67 -26.49
CA LYS A 95 -13.80 13.91 -27.16
C LYS A 95 -14.84 14.80 -27.86
N GLU A 96 -14.66 16.11 -27.83
CA GLU A 96 -15.35 17.10 -28.69
C GLU A 96 -14.45 17.51 -29.86
#